data_AF-A0A5K7YSY6-F1
#
_entry.id   AF-A0A5K7YSY6-F1
#
_cell.length_a   1.000
_cell.length_b   1.000
_cell.length_c   1.000
_cell.angle_alpha   90.00
_cell.angle_beta   90.00
_cell.angle_gamma   90.00
#
_symmetry.space_group_name_H-M   'P 1'
#
loop_
_entity.id
_entity.type
_entity.pdbx_description
1 polymer ?
#
loop_
_entity_poly.entity_id
_entity_poly.type
_entity_poly.pdbx_seq_one_letter_code
_entity_poly.pdbx_strand_id
1 'polypeptide(L)' 'MRTTLDLPEELVSEAMKATQIRTKTKVIITALEELIRKSKIAEIKQYKGKLSDFDVDLDVLRDRP' A
#
# COMPACT_ATOMS: atom_id res chain seq x y z
N MET A 1 19.43 -2.42 -11.14
CA MET A 1 19.83 -3.71 -11.71
C MET A 1 18.95 -4.01 -12.92
N ARG A 2 19.49 -4.54 -14.03
CA ARG A 2 18.71 -4.94 -15.20
C ARG A 2 18.56 -6.46 -15.19
N THR A 3 17.33 -6.95 -15.16
CA THR A 3 16.99 -8.37 -15.09
C THR A 3 16.05 -8.74 -16.23
N THR A 4 16.12 -9.99 -16.67
CA THR A 4 15.15 -10.58 -17.61
C THR A 4 14.18 -11.42 -16.78
N LEU A 5 12.88 -11.17 -16.94
CA LEU A 5 11.82 -11.85 -16.20
C LEU A 5 10.70 -12.20 -17.18
N ASP A 6 10.16 -13.40 -17.10
CA ASP A 6 8.95 -13.76 -17.83
C ASP A 6 7.72 -13.31 -17.04
N LEU A 7 6.88 -12.49 -17.65
CA LEU A 7 5.70 -11.90 -17.02
C LEU A 7 4.49 -12.02 -17.94
N PRO A 8 3.30 -12.34 -17.41
CA PRO A 8 2.07 -12.37 -18.19
C PRO A 8 1.76 -10.98 -18.78
N GLU A 9 1.68 -10.87 -20.09
CA GLU A 9 1.49 -9.58 -20.77
C GLU A 9 0.13 -8.95 -20.46
N GLU A 10 -0.92 -9.77 -20.34
CA GLU A 10 -2.26 -9.32 -19.98
C GLU A 10 -2.27 -8.63 -18.61
N LEU A 11 -1.63 -9.23 -17.61
CA LEU A 11 -1.53 -8.69 -16.25
C LEU A 11 -0.80 -7.34 -16.24
N VAL A 12 0.32 -7.25 -16.96
CA VAL A 12 1.09 -5.99 -17.05
C VAL A 12 0.30 -4.91 -17.78
N SER A 13 -0.41 -5.27 -18.86
CA SER A 13 -1.25 -4.36 -19.63
C SER A 13 -2.42 -3.82 -18.79
N GLU A 14 -3.08 -4.68 -18.02
CA GLU A 14 -4.15 -4.28 -17.11
C GLU A 14 -3.62 -3.37 -16.00
N ALA A 15 -2.48 -3.70 -15.39
CA ALA A 15 -1.84 -2.87 -14.38
C ALA A 15 -1.43 -1.50 -14.95
N MET A 16 -0.92 -1.44 -16.18
CA MET A 16 -0.61 -0.18 -16.88
C MET A 16 -1.87 0.67 -17.10
N LYS A 17 -2.99 0.07 -17.52
CA LYS A 17 -4.27 0.77 -17.69
C LYS A 17 -4.84 1.29 -16.35
N ALA A 18 -4.81 0.45 -15.32
CA ALA A 18 -5.32 0.80 -13.99
C ALA A 18 -4.51 1.93 -13.34
N THR A 19 -3.19 1.94 -13.54
CA THR A 19 -2.29 2.94 -12.95
C THR A 19 -2.01 4.14 -13.86
N GLN A 20 -2.45 4.11 -15.12
CA GLN A 20 -2.11 5.08 -16.17
C GLN A 20 -0.60 5.25 -16.41
N ILE A 21 0.20 4.25 -16.05
CA ILE A 21 1.65 4.27 -16.23
C ILE A 21 2.01 3.73 -17.62
N ARG A 22 2.86 4.48 -18.34
CA ARG A 22 3.22 4.20 -19.74
C ARG A 22 4.30 3.15 -19.93
N THR A 23 5.06 2.78 -18.89
CA THR A 23 6.19 1.85 -19.02
C THR A 23 6.03 0.63 -18.11
N LYS A 24 6.30 -0.56 -18.67
CA LYS A 24 6.27 -1.84 -17.94
C LYS A 24 7.18 -1.79 -16.70
N THR A 25 8.38 -1.20 -16.83
CA THR A 25 9.33 -1.04 -15.72
C THR A 25 8.77 -0.21 -14.57
N LYS A 26 8.12 0.93 -14.87
CA LYS A 26 7.60 1.81 -13.83
C LYS A 26 6.40 1.17 -13.12
N VAL A 27 5.56 0.43 -13.83
CA VAL A 27 4.48 -0.37 -13.21
C VAL A 27 5.04 -1.38 -12.21
N ILE A 28 6.08 -2.11 -12.58
CA ILE A 28 6.70 -3.11 -11.70
C ILE A 28 7.30 -2.44 -10.45
N ILE A 29 8.00 -1.31 -10.62
CA ILE A 29 8.56 -0.56 -9.48
C ILE A 29 7.43 -0.13 -8.53
N THR A 30 6.38 0.50 -9.06
CA THR A 30 5.25 0.97 -8.24
C THR A 30 4.51 -0.20 -7.57
N ALA A 31 4.37 -1.35 -8.23
CA ALA A 31 3.77 -2.53 -7.64
C ALA A 31 4.58 -3.06 -6.44
N LEU A 32 5.91 -3.07 -6.55
CA LEU A 32 6.80 -3.48 -5.45
C LEU A 32 6.76 -2.48 -4.28
N GLU A 33 6.78 -1.18 -4.56
CA GLU A 33 6.65 -0.13 -3.55
C GLU A 33 5.33 -0.25 -2.78
N GLU A 34 4.22 -0.48 -3.49
CA GLU A 34 2.91 -0.67 -2.89
C GLU A 34 2.82 -1.98 -2.08
N LEU A 35 3.47 -3.05 -2.53
CA LEU A 35 3.55 -4.29 -1.76
C LEU A 35 4.25 -4.06 -0.40
N ILE A 36 5.39 -3.36 -0.42
CA ILE A 36 6.14 -3.01 0.81
C ILE A 36 5.30 -2.11 1.70
N ARG A 37 4.66 -1.08 1.13
CA ARG A 37 3.78 -0.16 1.85
C ARG A 37 2.64 -0.92 2.55
N LYS A 38 1.97 -1.83 1.85
CA LYS A 38 0.89 -2.65 2.40
C LYS A 38 1.37 -3.55 3.53
N SER A 39 2.57 -4.14 3.40
CA SER A 39 3.18 -4.96 4.46
C SER A 39 3.42 -4.13 5.73
N LYS A 40 4.04 -2.94 5.60
CA LYS A 40 4.28 -2.03 6.74
C LYS A 40 2.98 -1.60 7.42
N ILE A 41 1.95 -1.28 6.64
CA ILE A 41 0.62 -0.93 7.20
C ILE A 41 0.01 -2.13 7.93
N ALA A 42 0.16 -3.35 7.40
CA ALA A 42 -0.33 -4.56 8.05
C ALA A 42 0.38 -4.82 9.40
N GLU A 43 1.68 -4.55 9.49
CA GLU A 43 2.43 -4.59 10.75
C GLU A 43 1.89 -3.58 11.77
N ILE A 44 1.58 -2.35 11.35
CA ILE A 44 0.98 -1.34 12.24
C ILE A 44 -0.35 -1.83 12.84
N LYS A 45 -1.16 -2.57 12.07
CA LYS A 45 -2.41 -3.15 12.59
C LYS A 45 -2.20 -4.14 13.74
N GLN A 46 -1.00 -4.73 13.89
CA GLN A 46 -0.67 -5.62 15.01
C GLN A 46 -0.51 -4.87 16.35
N TYR A 47 -0.32 -3.55 16.30
CA TYR A 47 -0.26 -2.69 17.49
C TYR A 47 -1.65 -2.24 17.95
N LYS A 48 -2.73 -2.59 17.22
CA LYS A 48 -4.12 -2.32 17.61
C LYS A 48 -4.42 -2.98 18.96
N GLY A 49 -4.72 -2.18 19.98
CA GLY A 49 -5.02 -2.64 21.34
C GLY A 49 -3.80 -2.92 22.23
N LYS A 50 -2.56 -2.75 21.72
CA LYS A 50 -1.33 -2.81 22.51
C LYS A 50 -0.86 -1.46 23.02
N LEU A 51 -1.41 -0.37 22.49
CA LEU A 51 -1.20 0.97 23.03
C LEU A 51 -2.04 1.11 24.29
N SER A 52 -1.45 0.78 25.43
CA SER A 52 -2.04 0.92 26.76
C SER A 52 -2.27 2.38 27.16
N ASP A 53 -1.48 3.32 26.62
CA ASP A 53 -1.53 4.74 26.97
C ASP A 53 -2.27 5.61 25.95
N PHE A 54 -3.06 5.00 25.05
CA PHE A 54 -3.89 5.76 24.11
C PHE A 54 -5.24 6.11 24.76
N ASP A 55 -5.18 6.88 25.84
CA ASP A 55 -6.35 7.45 26.53
C ASP A 55 -6.75 8.75 25.83
N VAL A 56 -7.56 8.61 24.80
CA VAL A 56 -8.04 9.73 24.00
C VAL A 56 -9.55 9.76 24.08
N ASP A 57 -10.07 10.83 24.69
CA ASP A 57 -11.50 11.09 24.75
C ASP A 57 -12.02 11.46 23.36
N LEU A 58 -12.69 10.49 22.73
CA LEU A 58 -13.26 10.61 21.41
C LEU A 58 -14.48 11.56 21.38
N ASP A 59 -15.12 11.82 22.51
CA ASP A 59 -16.27 12.73 22.59
C ASP A 59 -15.79 14.19 22.55
N VAL A 60 -14.68 14.49 23.22
CA VAL A 60 -13.99 15.81 23.12
C VAL A 60 -13.47 16.05 21.70
N LEU A 61 -12.90 15.04 21.04
CA LEU A 61 -12.30 15.21 19.71
C LEU A 61 -13.32 15.31 18.57
N ARG A 62 -14.51 14.74 18.74
CA ARG A 62 -15.46 14.63 17.62
C ARG A 62 -16.43 15.80 17.54
N ASP A 63 -16.43 16.71 18.51
CA ASP A 63 -17.29 17.91 18.58
C ASP A 63 -18.71 17.58 18.09
N ARG A 64 -19.24 16.45 18.56
CA ARG A 64 -20.59 16.01 18.21
C ARG A 64 -21.54 16.64 19.21
N PRO A 65 -22.48 17.50 18.77
CA PRO A 65 -23.52 18.01 19.65
C PRO A 65 -24.46 16.90 20.16
#